data_AF-A0A378QLA1-F1
#
_entry.id   AF-A0A378QLA1-F1
#
_cell.length_a   1.000
_cell.length_b   1.000
_cell.length_c   1.000
_cell.angle_alpha   90.00
_cell.angle_beta   90.00
_cell.angle_gamma   90.00
#
_symmetry.space_group_name_H-M   'P 1'
#
loop_
_entity.id
_entity.type
_entity.pdbx_description
1 polymer ?
#
loop_
_entity_poly.entity_id
_entity_poly.type
_entity_poly.pdbx_seq_one_letter_code
_entity_poly.pdbx_strand_id
1 'polypeptide(L)'
;MKAELTKIENHLLTKLVKDFETKVAKSKKLSDEHQLILALTQKSVLSDADVKKLKLLLEFEQSKIRIREKKKQAKQVLKNHESEKKEIIENRYKRFGLVTIASLKKLPNQKATISLNDFLQLMLSDENLNKKDKEWLSNFFVEPDVIVEKIYKDEANAVNRLDTNSLNTELPANENLS
;
A
#
# COMPACT_ATOMS: atom_id res chain seq x y z
N MET A 1 41.76 17.84 -7.89
CA MET A 1 40.89 16.85 -8.58
C MET A 1 39.42 17.02 -8.19
N LYS A 2 38.71 18.05 -8.67
CA LYS A 2 37.28 18.27 -8.33
C LYS A 2 36.40 18.86 -9.44
N ALA A 3 36.90 19.08 -10.66
CA ALA A 3 36.33 20.11 -11.53
C ALA A 3 35.26 19.67 -12.56
N GLU A 4 34.99 18.37 -12.81
CA GLU A 4 34.04 18.02 -13.89
C GLU A 4 32.73 17.35 -13.47
N LEU A 5 32.60 16.96 -12.19
CA LEU A 5 31.34 16.50 -11.60
C LEU A 5 30.68 17.64 -10.82
N THR A 6 29.35 17.67 -10.83
CA THR A 6 28.56 18.56 -9.99
C THR A 6 28.77 18.26 -8.51
N LYS A 7 28.38 19.20 -7.64
CA LYS A 7 28.45 19.02 -6.17
C LYS A 7 27.67 17.79 -5.70
N ILE A 8 26.50 17.54 -6.31
CA ILE A 8 25.61 16.42 -5.98
C ILE A 8 26.24 15.09 -6.41
N GLU A 9 26.76 15.02 -7.63
CA GLU A 9 27.46 13.84 -8.14
C GLU A 9 28.68 13.50 -7.29
N ASN A 10 29.49 14.49 -6.94
CA ASN A 10 30.66 14.30 -6.06
C ASN A 10 30.26 13.78 -4.66
N HIS A 11 29.17 14.31 -4.10
CA HIS A 11 28.67 13.84 -2.82
C HIS A 11 28.22 12.38 -2.90
N LEU A 12 27.45 12.04 -3.92
CA LEU A 12 27.02 10.67 -4.17
C LEU A 12 28.21 9.73 -4.37
N LEU A 13 29.15 10.12 -5.22
CA LEU A 13 30.36 9.34 -5.50
C LEU A 13 31.13 9.02 -4.22
N THR A 14 31.35 10.03 -3.38
CA THR A 14 32.03 9.87 -2.08
C THR A 14 31.31 8.86 -1.20
N LYS A 15 29.97 8.91 -1.16
CA LYS A 15 29.16 7.97 -0.38
C LYS A 15 29.24 6.55 -0.94
N LEU A 16 29.12 6.39 -2.25
CA LEU A 16 29.19 5.09 -2.92
C LEU A 16 30.55 4.42 -2.73
N VAL A 17 31.65 5.17 -2.87
CA VAL A 17 33.01 4.65 -2.64
C VAL A 17 33.14 4.07 -1.23
N LYS A 18 32.75 4.82 -0.19
CA LYS A 18 32.78 4.35 1.19
C LYS A 18 31.92 3.09 1.41
N ASP A 19 30.73 3.06 0.82
CA ASP A 19 29.83 1.91 0.90
C ASP A 19 30.45 0.68 0.22
N PHE A 20 31.12 0.85 -0.91
CA PHE A 20 31.78 -0.23 -1.63
C PHE A 20 33.02 -0.74 -0.90
N GLU A 21 33.86 0.14 -0.37
CA GLU A 21 34.99 -0.22 0.49
C GLU A 21 34.53 -1.03 1.71
N THR A 22 33.44 -0.60 2.36
CA THR A 22 32.85 -1.33 3.48
C THR A 22 32.34 -2.71 3.07
N LYS A 23 31.76 -2.85 1.87
CA LYS A 23 31.31 -4.15 1.35
C LYS A 23 32.50 -5.08 1.07
N VAL A 24 33.56 -4.55 0.48
CA VAL A 24 34.80 -5.30 0.22
C VAL A 24 35.42 -5.78 1.53
N ALA A 25 35.52 -4.91 2.54
CA ALA A 25 36.01 -5.27 3.88
C ALA A 25 35.18 -6.37 4.56
N LYS A 26 33.88 -6.44 4.25
CA LYS A 26 32.97 -7.49 4.73
C LYS A 26 32.91 -8.72 3.81
N SER A 27 33.91 -8.88 2.93
CA SER A 27 34.02 -9.97 1.94
C SER A 27 32.79 -10.14 1.04
N LYS A 28 32.02 -9.06 0.80
CA LYS A 28 30.89 -9.08 -0.13
C LYS A 28 31.35 -8.77 -1.55
N LYS A 29 30.90 -9.57 -2.51
CA LYS A 29 31.16 -9.34 -3.94
C LYS A 29 30.50 -8.04 -4.42
N LEU A 30 31.27 -7.19 -5.10
CA LEU A 30 30.78 -6.01 -5.80
C LEU A 30 30.33 -6.38 -7.21
N SER A 31 29.30 -5.69 -7.73
CA SER A 31 28.92 -5.81 -9.15
C SER A 31 29.92 -5.09 -10.04
N ASP A 32 29.87 -5.38 -11.33
CA ASP A 32 30.82 -4.84 -12.31
C ASP A 32 30.74 -3.30 -12.39
N GLU A 33 29.54 -2.71 -12.26
CA GLU A 33 29.39 -1.25 -12.24
C GLU A 33 30.02 -0.63 -10.98
N HIS A 34 29.86 -1.26 -9.82
CA HIS A 34 30.49 -0.79 -8.58
C HIS A 34 32.02 -0.88 -8.66
N GLN A 35 32.54 -1.98 -9.19
CA GLN A 35 33.99 -2.16 -9.41
C GLN A 35 34.51 -1.10 -10.39
N LEU A 36 33.76 -0.80 -11.43
CA LEU A 36 34.13 0.19 -12.43
C LEU A 36 34.12 1.62 -11.87
N ILE A 37 33.14 1.97 -11.01
CA ILE A 37 33.15 3.25 -10.28
C ILE A 37 34.42 3.34 -9.43
N LEU A 38 34.77 2.31 -8.65
CA LEU A 38 35.98 2.29 -7.83
C LEU A 38 37.25 2.46 -8.68
N ALA A 39 37.37 1.69 -9.75
CA ALA A 39 38.52 1.73 -10.64
C ALA A 39 38.71 3.12 -11.27
N LEU A 40 37.62 3.77 -11.68
CA LEU A 40 37.68 5.15 -12.18
C LEU A 40 38.11 6.12 -11.07
N THR A 41 37.56 6.00 -9.86
CA THR A 41 37.92 6.92 -8.76
C THR A 41 39.37 6.80 -8.28
N GLN A 42 40.02 5.67 -8.51
CA GLN A 42 41.42 5.44 -8.14
C GLN A 42 42.41 6.02 -9.16
N LYS A 43 41.97 6.40 -10.36
CA LYS A 43 42.83 7.04 -11.35
C LYS A 43 43.27 8.42 -10.85
N SER A 44 44.57 8.70 -10.95
CA SER A 44 45.15 10.01 -10.58
C SER A 44 44.71 11.13 -11.52
N VAL A 45 44.49 10.81 -12.80
CA VAL A 45 43.99 11.72 -13.83
C VAL A 45 42.86 11.02 -14.57
N LEU A 46 41.72 11.70 -14.70
CA LEU A 46 40.58 11.24 -15.49
C LEU A 46 40.61 11.93 -16.85
N SER A 47 40.40 11.16 -17.92
CA SER A 47 40.10 11.72 -19.24
C SER A 47 38.63 12.18 -19.31
N ASP A 48 38.29 13.04 -20.27
CA ASP A 48 36.90 13.45 -20.54
C ASP A 48 35.98 12.24 -20.75
N ALA A 49 36.49 11.20 -21.40
CA ALA A 49 35.78 9.93 -21.60
C ALA A 49 35.53 9.20 -20.27
N ASP A 50 36.52 9.17 -19.37
CA ASP A 50 36.36 8.60 -18.03
C ASP A 50 35.32 9.38 -17.22
N VAL A 51 35.33 10.71 -17.30
CA VAL A 51 34.35 11.54 -16.61
C VAL A 51 32.94 11.33 -17.15
N LYS A 52 32.78 11.27 -18.48
CA LYS A 52 31.49 10.98 -19.11
C LYS A 52 30.95 9.61 -18.67
N LYS A 53 31.84 8.61 -18.60
CA LYS A 53 31.50 7.27 -18.10
C LYS A 53 31.09 7.30 -16.63
N LEU A 54 31.80 8.06 -15.80
CA LEU A 54 31.49 8.21 -14.38
C LEU A 54 30.12 8.88 -14.15
N LYS A 55 29.79 9.93 -14.91
CA LYS A 55 28.46 10.57 -14.87
C LYS A 55 27.34 9.58 -15.19
N LEU A 56 27.49 8.80 -16.25
CA LEU A 56 26.50 7.79 -16.63
C LEU A 56 26.30 6.73 -15.53
N LEU A 57 27.39 6.25 -14.94
CA LEU A 57 27.34 5.29 -13.83
C LEU A 57 26.67 5.89 -12.58
N LEU A 58 26.93 7.17 -12.28
CA LEU A 58 26.30 7.87 -11.17
C LEU A 58 24.81 8.08 -11.40
N GLU A 59 24.39 8.48 -12.60
CA GLU A 59 22.97 8.61 -12.96
C GLU A 59 22.23 7.27 -12.83
N PHE A 60 22.86 6.18 -13.27
CA PHE A 60 22.33 4.83 -13.13
C PHE A 60 22.13 4.45 -11.66
N GLU A 61 23.13 4.65 -10.80
CA GLU A 61 23.00 4.40 -9.36
C GLU A 61 21.96 5.30 -8.69
N GLN A 62 21.89 6.58 -9.06
CA GLN A 62 20.82 7.48 -8.61
C GLN A 62 19.44 6.97 -8.98
N SER A 63 19.28 6.46 -10.19
CA SER A 63 18.01 5.87 -10.64
C SER A 63 17.64 4.66 -9.79
N LYS A 64 18.56 3.73 -9.55
CA LYS A 64 18.34 2.57 -8.65
C LYS A 64 17.97 2.99 -7.23
N ILE A 65 18.60 4.04 -6.69
CA ILE A 65 18.28 4.58 -5.36
C ILE A 65 16.85 5.12 -5.36
N ARG A 66 16.49 5.98 -6.33
CA ARG A 66 15.15 6.57 -6.46
C ARG A 66 14.06 5.50 -6.58
N ILE A 67 14.29 4.46 -7.39
CA ILE A 67 13.34 3.34 -7.53
C ILE A 67 13.14 2.62 -6.19
N ARG A 68 14.24 2.32 -5.48
CA ARG A 68 14.17 1.68 -4.16
C ARG A 68 13.42 2.54 -3.13
N GLU A 69 13.64 3.84 -3.13
CA GLU A 69 12.95 4.78 -2.22
C GLU A 69 11.46 4.86 -2.54
N LYS A 70 11.08 5.02 -3.81
CA LYS A 70 9.66 5.00 -4.23
C LYS A 70 8.98 3.70 -3.83
N LYS A 71 9.65 2.55 -4.01
CA LYS A 71 9.13 1.24 -3.58
C LYS A 71 8.92 1.17 -2.07
N LYS A 72 9.85 1.71 -1.27
CA LYS A 72 9.71 1.76 0.20
C LYS A 72 8.54 2.66 0.62
N GLN A 73 8.41 3.84 0.01
CA GLN A 73 7.31 4.77 0.27
C GLN A 73 5.96 4.13 -0.07
N ALA A 74 5.83 3.49 -1.24
CA ALA A 74 4.61 2.79 -1.63
C ALA A 74 4.22 1.68 -0.63
N LYS A 75 5.20 0.87 -0.18
CA LYS A 75 4.96 -0.13 0.86
C LYS A 75 4.50 0.49 2.18
N GLN A 76 5.07 1.63 2.56
CA GLN A 76 4.68 2.33 3.79
C GLN A 76 3.26 2.87 3.70
N VAL A 77 2.87 3.45 2.56
CA VAL A 77 1.49 3.93 2.32
C VAL A 77 0.49 2.79 2.44
N LEU A 78 0.79 1.63 1.83
CA LEU A 78 -0.07 0.44 1.95
C LEU A 78 -0.22 -0.03 3.40
N LYS A 79 0.89 -0.07 4.16
CA LYS A 79 0.87 -0.44 5.58
C LYS A 79 0.01 0.52 6.41
N ASN A 80 0.18 1.83 6.19
CA ASN A 80 -0.58 2.87 6.90
C ASN A 80 -2.07 2.75 6.61
N HIS A 81 -2.44 2.52 5.35
CA HIS A 81 -3.84 2.33 4.96
C HIS A 81 -4.46 1.07 5.57
N GLU A 82 -3.69 -0.02 5.72
CA GLU A 82 -4.15 -1.22 6.42
C GLU A 82 -4.38 -0.94 7.92
N SER A 83 -3.47 -0.21 8.59
CA SER A 83 -3.67 0.19 9.99
C SER A 83 -4.86 1.13 10.16
N GLU A 84 -5.05 2.10 9.27
CA GLU A 84 -6.19 3.03 9.30
C GLU A 84 -7.51 2.28 9.15
N LYS A 85 -7.59 1.30 8.24
CA LYS A 85 -8.77 0.42 8.12
C LYS A 85 -9.06 -0.34 9.41
N LYS A 86 -8.04 -0.92 10.05
CA LYS A 86 -8.19 -1.63 11.33
C LYS A 86 -8.70 -0.69 12.42
N GLU A 87 -8.13 0.51 12.51
CA GLU A 87 -8.55 1.53 13.48
C GLU A 87 -10.00 1.99 13.25
N ILE A 88 -10.40 2.23 11.99
CA ILE A 88 -11.79 2.58 11.64
C ILE A 88 -12.76 1.50 12.10
N ILE A 89 -12.43 0.23 11.86
CA ILE A 89 -13.25 -0.91 12.25
C ILE A 89 -13.33 -1.01 13.78
N GLU A 90 -12.21 -0.92 14.49
CA GLU A 90 -12.17 -0.97 15.95
C GLU A 90 -12.97 0.17 16.59
N ASN A 91 -12.80 1.40 16.08
CA ASN A 91 -13.54 2.56 16.56
C ASN A 91 -15.03 2.43 16.28
N ARG A 92 -15.43 1.84 15.15
CA ARG A 92 -16.83 1.49 14.89
C ARG A 92 -17.35 0.51 15.93
N TYR A 93 -16.66 -0.60 16.17
CA TYR A 93 -17.08 -1.58 17.19
C TYR A 93 -17.25 -0.95 18.57
N LYS A 94 -16.31 -0.08 19.00
CA LYS A 94 -16.41 0.66 20.26
C LYS A 94 -17.66 1.56 20.31
N ARG A 95 -17.94 2.34 19.26
CA ARG A 95 -19.13 3.20 19.20
C ARG A 95 -20.43 2.39 19.28
N PHE A 96 -20.53 1.31 18.52
CA PHE A 96 -21.70 0.42 18.56
C PHE A 96 -21.88 -0.23 19.93
N GLY A 97 -20.80 -0.70 20.56
CA GLY A 97 -20.85 -1.26 21.91
C GLY A 97 -21.37 -0.25 22.94
N LEU A 98 -20.87 0.99 22.91
CA LEU A 98 -21.33 2.07 23.78
C LEU A 98 -22.82 2.38 23.58
N VAL A 99 -23.25 2.52 22.32
CA VAL A 99 -24.64 2.81 21.96
C VAL A 99 -25.58 1.68 22.35
N THR A 100 -25.15 0.42 22.19
CA THR A 100 -25.89 -0.76 22.64
C THR A 100 -26.13 -0.70 24.15
N ILE A 101 -25.07 -0.49 24.93
CA ILE A 101 -25.17 -0.40 26.39
C ILE A 101 -26.07 0.77 26.82
N ALA A 102 -25.93 1.94 26.19
CA ALA A 102 -26.76 3.11 26.49
C ALA A 102 -28.24 2.88 26.15
N SER A 103 -28.52 2.19 25.04
CA SER A 103 -29.87 1.82 24.63
C SER A 103 -30.50 0.83 25.60
N LEU A 104 -29.75 -0.20 26.02
CA LEU A 104 -30.22 -1.17 27.01
C LEU A 104 -30.56 -0.53 28.36
N LYS A 105 -29.80 0.48 28.81
CA LYS A 105 -30.08 1.23 30.05
C LYS A 105 -31.36 2.05 30.00
N LYS A 106 -31.82 2.44 28.81
CA LYS A 106 -33.07 3.21 28.62
C LYS A 106 -34.31 2.31 28.65
N LEU A 107 -34.13 0.99 28.61
CA LEU A 107 -35.25 0.06 28.69
C LEU A 107 -35.88 0.12 30.09
N PRO A 108 -37.22 0.25 30.19
CA PRO A 108 -37.88 0.23 31.49
C PRO A 108 -37.63 -1.10 32.18
N ASN A 109 -37.32 -1.06 33.49
CA ASN A 109 -36.92 -2.19 34.35
C ASN A 109 -37.89 -3.40 34.35
N GLN A 110 -39.04 -3.32 33.67
CA GLN A 110 -40.09 -4.34 33.63
C GLN A 110 -40.27 -5.02 32.25
N LYS A 111 -39.57 -4.59 31.19
CA LYS A 111 -39.62 -5.26 29.88
C LYS A 111 -38.36 -6.10 29.68
N ALA A 112 -38.47 -7.40 29.97
CA ALA A 112 -37.44 -8.39 29.64
C ALA A 112 -37.30 -8.64 28.12
N THR A 113 -38.19 -8.07 27.31
CA THR A 113 -38.28 -8.30 25.88
C THR A 113 -38.50 -6.98 25.13
N ILE A 114 -37.61 -6.71 24.17
CA ILE A 114 -37.73 -5.66 23.15
C ILE A 114 -37.63 -6.35 21.79
N SER A 115 -38.42 -5.89 20.81
CA SER A 115 -38.28 -6.40 19.44
C SER A 115 -36.96 -5.90 18.84
N LEU A 116 -36.37 -6.68 17.93
CA LEU A 116 -35.14 -6.26 17.24
C LEU A 116 -35.34 -4.92 16.52
N ASN A 117 -36.49 -4.73 15.88
CA ASN A 117 -36.83 -3.49 15.18
C ASN A 117 -36.84 -2.27 16.12
N ASP A 118 -37.53 -2.38 17.26
CA ASP A 118 -37.62 -1.29 18.24
C ASP A 118 -36.24 -0.99 18.86
N PHE A 119 -35.43 -2.03 19.08
CA PHE A 119 -34.07 -1.88 19.56
C PHE A 119 -33.16 -1.15 18.55
N LEU A 120 -33.24 -1.52 17.27
CA LEU A 120 -32.49 -0.84 16.21
C LEU A 120 -32.94 0.63 16.05
N GLN A 121 -34.23 0.92 16.19
CA GLN A 121 -34.73 2.31 16.16
C GLN A 121 -34.18 3.12 17.34
N LEU A 122 -34.15 2.53 18.53
CA LEU A 122 -33.56 3.16 19.72
C LEU A 122 -32.09 3.49 19.51
N MET A 123 -31.33 2.59 18.86
CA MET A 123 -29.94 2.85 18.50
C MET A 123 -29.79 3.96 17.47
N LEU A 124 -30.64 4.01 16.43
CA LEU A 124 -30.62 5.06 15.40
C LEU A 124 -30.87 6.46 15.98
N SER A 125 -31.70 6.54 17.01
CA SER A 125 -31.98 7.79 17.74
C SER A 125 -30.80 8.27 18.59
N ASP A 126 -29.77 7.45 18.85
CA ASP A 126 -28.63 7.84 19.68
C ASP A 126 -27.68 8.79 18.92
N GLU A 127 -27.23 9.85 19.59
CA GLU A 127 -26.37 10.89 19.02
C GLU A 127 -24.91 10.44 18.87
N ASN A 128 -24.49 9.40 19.60
CA ASN A 128 -23.11 8.91 19.57
C ASN A 128 -22.77 8.14 18.27
N LEU A 129 -23.79 7.77 17.48
CA LEU A 129 -23.59 7.23 16.14
C LEU A 129 -23.41 8.35 15.13
N ASN A 130 -22.34 8.26 14.33
CA ASN A 130 -22.14 9.20 13.23
C ASN A 130 -23.07 8.86 12.04
N LYS A 131 -23.12 9.76 11.05
CA LYS A 131 -23.96 9.61 9.84
C LYS A 131 -23.75 8.27 9.12
N LYS A 132 -22.50 7.81 8.97
CA LYS A 132 -22.18 6.55 8.28
C LYS A 132 -22.63 5.32 9.08
N ASP A 133 -22.52 5.38 10.40
CA ASP A 133 -22.96 4.28 11.27
C ASP A 133 -24.50 4.18 11.27
N LYS A 134 -25.21 5.32 11.26
CA LYS A 134 -26.67 5.38 11.12
C LYS A 134 -27.15 4.88 9.75
N GLU A 135 -26.47 5.27 8.67
CA GLU A 135 -26.74 4.77 7.32
C GLU A 135 -26.54 3.25 7.24
N TRP A 136 -25.46 2.73 7.82
CA TRP A 136 -25.23 1.28 7.87
C TRP A 136 -26.33 0.54 8.65
N LEU A 137 -26.75 1.06 9.80
CA LEU A 137 -27.87 0.50 10.59
C LEU A 137 -29.20 0.58 9.84
N SER A 138 -29.45 1.64 9.08
CA SER A 138 -30.70 1.78 8.34
C SER A 138 -30.93 0.67 7.31
N ASN A 139 -29.85 0.03 6.84
CA ASN A 139 -29.95 -1.10 5.90
C ASN A 139 -30.61 -2.34 6.53
N PHE A 140 -30.70 -2.44 7.86
CA PHE A 140 -31.39 -3.55 8.53
C PHE A 140 -32.92 -3.39 8.56
N PHE A 141 -33.44 -2.23 8.17
CA PHE A 141 -34.88 -1.95 8.11
C PHE A 141 -35.49 -2.14 6.72
N VAL A 142 -34.70 -2.61 5.75
CA VAL A 142 -35.16 -2.79 4.38
C VAL A 142 -36.01 -4.07 4.30
N GLU A 143 -37.19 -3.97 3.68
CA GLU A 143 -38.05 -5.13 3.42
C GLU A 143 -37.34 -6.16 2.53
N PRO A 144 -37.59 -7.47 2.74
CA PRO A 144 -36.85 -8.56 2.08
C PRO A 144 -36.83 -8.46 0.55
N ASP A 145 -37.88 -7.93 -0.09
CA ASP A 145 -37.99 -7.83 -1.55
C ASP A 145 -36.99 -6.81 -2.16
N VAL A 146 -36.57 -5.79 -1.40
CA VAL A 146 -35.63 -4.77 -1.86
C VAL A 146 -34.16 -5.19 -1.64
N ILE A 147 -33.90 -6.08 -0.69
CA ILE A 147 -32.56 -6.62 -0.40
C ILE A 147 -32.08 -7.51 -1.56
N VAL A 148 -32.98 -8.36 -2.08
CA VAL A 148 -32.71 -9.24 -3.21
C VAL A 148 -32.31 -8.43 -4.44
N GLU A 149 -33.08 -7.39 -4.78
CA GLU A 149 -32.81 -6.53 -5.94
C GLU A 149 -31.46 -5.78 -5.86
N LYS A 150 -31.05 -5.36 -4.65
CA LYS A 150 -29.75 -4.69 -4.45
C LYS A 150 -28.56 -5.64 -4.58
N ILE A 151 -28.66 -6.85 -4.03
CA ILE A 151 -27.58 -7.86 -4.12
C ILE A 151 -27.32 -8.23 -5.58
N TYR A 152 -28.38 -8.48 -6.37
CA TYR A 152 -28.23 -8.81 -7.79
C TYR A 152 -27.69 -7.64 -8.64
N LYS A 153 -28.02 -6.39 -8.31
CA LYS A 153 -27.48 -5.21 -9.01
C LYS A 153 -26.00 -4.97 -8.70
N ASP A 154 -25.56 -5.19 -7.45
CA ASP A 154 -24.16 -5.02 -7.07
C ASP A 154 -23.25 -6.13 -7.62
N GLU A 155 -23.73 -7.38 -7.68
CA GLU A 155 -23.01 -8.48 -8.34
C GLU A 155 -22.89 -8.27 -9.86
N ALA A 156 -23.97 -7.86 -10.54
CA ALA A 156 -23.93 -7.58 -11.98
C ALA A 156 -22.98 -6.42 -12.34
N ASN A 157 -22.88 -5.40 -11.47
CA ASN A 157 -21.95 -4.28 -11.66
C ASN A 157 -20.49 -4.66 -11.34
N ALA A 158 -20.24 -5.65 -10.48
CA ALA A 158 -18.91 -6.19 -10.21
C ALA A 158 -18.40 -7.08 -11.36
N VAL A 159 -19.28 -7.89 -11.96
CA VAL A 159 -18.95 -8.74 -13.13
C VAL A 159 -18.63 -7.89 -14.36
N ASN A 160 -19.42 -6.83 -14.63
CA ASN A 160 -19.17 -5.92 -15.76
C ASN A 160 -17.89 -5.07 -15.63
N ARG A 161 -17.21 -5.07 -14.48
CA ARG A 161 -15.92 -4.39 -14.28
C ARG A 161 -14.70 -5.30 -14.48
N LEU A 162 -14.88 -6.62 -14.59
CA LEU A 162 -13.78 -7.58 -14.75
C LEU A 162 -13.49 -7.98 -16.21
N ASP A 163 -14.39 -7.71 -17.16
CA ASP A 163 -14.28 -8.19 -18.56
C ASP A 163 -13.77 -7.16 -19.57
N THR A 164 -12.88 -6.26 -19.17
CA THR A 164 -12.06 -5.50 -20.13
C THR A 164 -10.61 -5.46 -19.66
N ASN A 165 -9.92 -6.59 -19.79
CA ASN A 165 -8.51 -6.71 -20.20
C ASN A 165 -8.04 -8.17 -20.01
N SER A 166 -8.61 -9.10 -20.80
CA SER A 166 -7.96 -10.39 -21.03
C SER A 166 -6.97 -10.22 -22.18
N LEU A 167 -5.69 -10.03 -21.83
CA LEU A 167 -4.58 -10.06 -22.78
C LEU A 167 -3.99 -11.48 -22.74
N ASN A 168 -4.33 -12.24 -23.78
CA ASN A 168 -3.67 -13.39 -24.36
C ASN A 168 -2.53 -14.03 -23.56
N THR A 169 -2.70 -15.30 -23.20
CA THR A 169 -1.57 -16.21 -22.97
C THR A 169 -1.97 -17.61 -23.46
N GLU A 170 -1.74 -17.88 -24.74
CA GLU A 170 -1.66 -19.26 -25.24
C GLU A 170 -0.34 -19.87 -24.73
N LEU A 171 -0.44 -21.01 -24.04
CA LEU A 171 0.68 -21.93 -23.79
C LEU A 171 0.55 -23.14 -24.71
N PRO A 172 1.67 -23.77 -25.10
CA PRO A 172 1.73 -24.68 -26.24
C PRO A 172 1.15 -26.06 -25.91
N ALA A 173 0.48 -26.65 -26.90
CA ALA A 173 0.05 -28.05 -26.88
C ALA A 173 1.29 -28.96 -26.82
N ASN A 174 1.37 -29.78 -25.78
CA ASN A 174 2.34 -30.87 -25.68
C ASN A 174 1.60 -32.17 -26.03
N GLU A 175 1.61 -32.54 -27.30
CA GLU A 175 1.18 -33.87 -27.75
C GLU A 175 2.35 -34.83 -27.60
N ASN A 176 2.29 -35.67 -26.57
CA ASN A 176 2.99 -36.95 -26.53
C ASN A 176 2.30 -37.83 -25.48
N LEU A 177 1.47 -38.79 -25.93
CA LEU A 177 1.30 -40.15 -25.40
C LEU A 177 -0.01 -40.78 -25.90
N SER A 178 0.06 -41.47 -27.04
CA SER A 178 -0.38 -42.88 -27.26
C SER A 178 -0.63 -43.13 -28.74
#